data_AF-A0A4U8W181-F1
#
_entry.id   AF-A0A4U8W181-F1
#
_cell.length_a   1.000
_cell.length_b   1.000
_cell.length_c   1.000
_cell.angle_alpha   90.00
_cell.angle_beta   90.00
_cell.angle_gamma   90.00
#
_symmetry.space_group_name_H-M   'P 1'
#
loop_
_entity.id
_entity.type
_entity.pdbx_description
1 polymer ?
#
loop_
_entity_poly.entity_id
_entity_poly.type
_entity_poly.pdbx_seq_one_letter_code
_entity_poly.pdbx_strand_id
1 'polypeptide(L)'
;MSRLISRIRHRQFGVFVTLSYFGAQAYKEVRDDGHPIVMVCGRDVVDTLRQNGIGDAQRVKAWLDSRFPSTVKPVVDMTIPLRNFPALHDE
;
A
#
# COMPACT_ATOMS: atom_id res chain seq x y z
N MET A 1 10.76 -1.95 9.24
CA MET A 1 9.91 -3.04 8.71
C MET A 1 9.82 -4.28 9.60
N SER A 2 10.11 -4.13 10.88
CA SER A 2 10.46 -5.24 11.78
C SER A 2 9.34 -6.28 11.96
N ARG A 3 8.07 -5.90 11.85
CA ARG A 3 6.93 -6.85 12.02
C ARG A 3 6.76 -7.83 10.86
N LEU A 4 7.08 -7.43 9.62
CA LEU A 4 7.00 -8.32 8.46
C LEU A 4 8.23 -9.24 8.44
N ILE A 5 9.41 -8.63 8.61
CA ILE A 5 10.70 -9.31 8.67
C ILE A 5 10.71 -10.40 9.76
N SER A 6 10.21 -10.09 10.96
CA SER A 6 10.13 -11.03 12.08
C SER A 6 9.22 -12.25 11.83
N ARG A 7 8.35 -12.23 10.81
CA ARG A 7 7.40 -13.32 10.50
C ARG A 7 7.86 -14.23 9.37
N ILE A 8 8.97 -13.92 8.71
CA ILE A 8 9.51 -14.71 7.60
C ILE A 8 10.38 -15.84 8.17
N ARG A 9 9.94 -17.09 8.02
CA ARG A 9 10.77 -18.27 8.36
C ARG A 9 11.78 -18.57 7.25
N HIS A 10 12.85 -19.30 7.60
CA HIS A 10 13.88 -19.76 6.66
C HIS A 10 13.21 -20.39 5.41
N ARG A 11 13.38 -19.75 4.24
CA ARG A 11 12.88 -20.11 2.88
C ARG A 11 11.51 -19.58 2.44
N GLN A 12 10.86 -18.70 3.19
CA GLN A 12 9.67 -17.98 2.70
C GLN A 12 10.07 -16.59 2.19
N PHE A 13 9.34 -16.08 1.20
CA PHE A 13 9.47 -14.68 0.77
C PHE A 13 8.26 -13.87 1.24
N GLY A 14 8.51 -12.61 1.62
CA GLY A 14 7.47 -11.67 2.02
C GLY A 14 6.99 -10.85 0.83
N VAL A 15 5.75 -10.39 0.87
CA VAL A 15 5.27 -9.33 -0.03
C VAL A 15 4.81 -8.17 0.83
N PHE A 16 5.39 -7.00 0.61
CA PHE A 16 4.97 -5.77 1.25
C PHE A 16 4.28 -4.87 0.23
N VAL A 17 2.98 -4.68 0.40
CA VAL A 17 2.15 -3.82 -0.45
C VAL A 17 1.81 -2.52 0.29
N THR A 18 1.93 -1.39 -0.41
CA THR A 18 1.45 -0.08 0.03
C THR A 18 0.80 0.66 -1.13
N LEU A 19 -0.18 1.51 -0.84
CA LEU A 19 -0.74 2.46 -1.81
C LEU A 19 0.06 3.79 -1.86
N SER A 20 1.05 3.94 -0.99
CA SER A 20 1.96 5.09 -0.94
C SER A 20 3.33 4.72 -1.53
N TYR A 21 4.37 5.43 -1.11
CA TYR A 21 5.77 5.17 -1.44
C TYR A 21 6.52 4.50 -0.28
N PHE A 22 7.67 3.89 -0.58
CA PHE A 22 8.61 3.43 0.43
C PHE A 22 9.73 4.46 0.61
N GLY A 23 10.05 4.81 1.85
CA GLY A 23 11.17 5.69 2.16
C GLY A 23 12.52 4.98 1.96
N ALA A 24 13.60 5.75 1.81
CA ALA A 24 14.95 5.20 1.54
C ALA A 24 15.44 4.23 2.63
N GLN A 25 15.10 4.48 3.90
CA GLN A 25 15.43 3.59 5.02
C GLN A 25 14.83 2.20 4.85
N ALA A 26 13.62 2.12 4.27
CA ALA A 26 12.95 0.84 4.05
C ALA A 26 13.74 0.00 3.03
N TYR A 27 14.11 0.59 1.90
CA TYR A 27 14.92 -0.10 0.90
C TYR A 27 16.26 -0.59 1.46
N LYS A 28 16.92 0.20 2.31
CA LYS A 28 18.16 -0.20 2.98
C LYS A 28 17.95 -1.42 3.88
N GLU A 29 16.98 -1.40 4.78
CA GLU A 29 16.67 -2.55 5.66
C GLU A 29 16.44 -3.84 4.87
N VAL A 30 15.64 -3.79 3.79
CA VAL A 30 15.36 -5.01 2.99
C VAL A 30 16.59 -5.51 2.25
N ARG A 31 17.39 -4.59 1.70
CA ARG A 31 18.56 -4.92 0.89
C ARG A 31 19.73 -5.40 1.75
N ASP A 32 19.99 -4.72 2.86
CA ASP A 32 21.13 -4.99 3.72
C ASP A 32 20.91 -6.25 4.57
N ASP A 33 19.67 -6.52 4.99
CA ASP A 33 19.35 -7.73 5.76
C ASP A 33 19.17 -8.99 4.87
N GLY A 34 19.18 -8.84 3.54
CA GLY A 34 19.09 -9.95 2.59
C GLY A 34 17.77 -10.74 2.64
N HIS A 35 16.71 -10.18 3.24
CA HIS A 35 15.43 -10.86 3.34
C HIS A 35 14.74 -10.88 1.97
N PRO A 36 14.24 -12.05 1.49
CA PRO A 36 13.54 -12.14 0.22
C PRO A 36 12.15 -11.48 0.35
N ILE A 37 12.06 -10.17 0.09
CA ILE A 37 10.82 -9.40 0.20
C ILE A 37 10.55 -8.68 -1.12
N VAL A 38 9.40 -8.96 -1.73
CA VAL A 38 8.87 -8.20 -2.85
C VAL A 38 8.18 -6.95 -2.33
N MET A 39 8.56 -5.79 -2.86
CA MET A 39 7.97 -4.50 -2.49
C MET A 39 7.06 -4.02 -3.62
N VAL A 40 5.79 -3.74 -3.32
CA VAL A 40 4.78 -3.25 -4.26
C VAL A 40 4.29 -1.90 -3.76
N CYS A 41 4.51 -0.84 -4.55
CA CYS A 41 4.14 0.52 -4.20
C CYS A 41 2.83 0.95 -4.90
N GLY A 42 2.35 2.15 -4.57
CA GLY A 42 1.09 2.66 -5.12
C GLY A 42 1.07 2.72 -6.65
N ARG A 43 2.22 3.03 -7.28
CA ARG A 43 2.33 3.03 -8.74
C ARG A 43 2.11 1.63 -9.32
N ASP A 44 2.76 0.62 -8.75
CA ASP A 44 2.63 -0.76 -9.23
C ASP A 44 1.18 -1.25 -9.15
N VAL A 45 0.46 -0.89 -8.09
CA VAL A 45 -0.97 -1.19 -7.93
C VAL A 45 -1.79 -0.49 -9.02
N VAL A 46 -1.58 0.80 -9.23
CA VAL A 46 -2.30 1.57 -10.25
C VAL A 46 -2.02 1.06 -11.66
N ASP A 47 -0.77 0.72 -11.97
CA ASP A 47 -0.39 0.19 -13.27
C ASP A 47 -1.00 -1.19 -13.51
N THR A 48 -1.03 -2.04 -12.48
CA THR A 48 -1.73 -3.33 -12.53
C THR A 48 -3.24 -3.14 -12.79
N LEU A 49 -3.89 -2.19 -12.09
CA LEU A 49 -5.32 -1.90 -12.31
C LEU A 49 -5.57 -1.42 -13.75
N ARG A 50 -4.74 -0.52 -14.27
CA ARG A 50 -4.85 -0.02 -15.65
C ARG A 50 -4.65 -1.11 -16.70
N GLN A 51 -3.68 -2.01 -16.50
CA GLN A 51 -3.45 -3.15 -17.38
C GLN A 51 -4.66 -4.10 -17.44
N ASN A 52 -5.47 -4.14 -16.38
CA ASN A 52 -6.71 -4.92 -16.31
C ASN A 52 -7.94 -4.12 -16.78
N GLY A 53 -7.77 -2.97 -17.43
CA GLY A 53 -8.87 -2.13 -17.93
C GLY A 53 -9.57 -1.29 -16.86
N ILE A 54 -9.03 -1.23 -15.64
CA ILE A 54 -9.59 -0.52 -14.49
C ILE A 54 -8.84 0.80 -14.32
N GLY A 55 -9.09 1.75 -15.23
CA GLY A 55 -8.30 2.99 -15.35
C GLY A 55 -8.80 4.19 -14.55
N ASP A 56 -9.99 4.12 -13.96
CA ASP A 56 -10.65 5.24 -13.28
C ASP A 56 -11.35 4.82 -11.98
N ALA A 57 -11.69 5.81 -11.14
CA ALA A 57 -12.25 5.58 -9.82
C ALA A 57 -13.59 4.83 -9.83
N GLN A 58 -14.43 5.05 -10.85
CA GLN A 58 -15.72 4.38 -10.95
C GLN A 58 -15.54 2.89 -11.25
N ARG A 59 -14.63 2.55 -12.17
CA ARG A 59 -14.28 1.16 -12.48
C ARG A 59 -13.63 0.46 -11.30
N VAL A 60 -12.74 1.13 -10.57
CA VAL A 60 -12.15 0.56 -9.34
C VAL A 60 -13.23 0.25 -8.31
N LYS A 61 -14.14 1.19 -8.07
CA LYS A 61 -15.25 1.00 -7.13
C LYS A 61 -16.15 -0.18 -7.56
N ALA A 62 -16.56 -0.22 -8.82
CA ALA A 62 -17.39 -1.30 -9.35
C ALA A 62 -16.70 -2.68 -9.22
N TRP A 63 -15.38 -2.73 -9.47
CA TRP A 63 -14.60 -3.94 -9.28
C TRP A 63 -14.53 -4.38 -7.81
N LEU A 64 -14.32 -3.44 -6.88
CA LEU A 64 -14.32 -3.73 -5.44
C LEU A 64 -15.70 -4.24 -4.98
N ASP A 65 -16.77 -3.56 -5.37
CA ASP A 65 -18.15 -3.93 -5.00
C ASP A 65 -18.53 -5.32 -5.54
N SER A 66 -18.08 -5.65 -6.75
CA SER A 66 -18.31 -6.96 -7.38
C SER A 66 -17.50 -8.08 -6.73
N ARG A 67 -16.23 -7.82 -6.40
CA ARG A 67 -15.29 -8.86 -5.92
C ARG A 67 -15.35 -9.08 -4.42
N PHE A 68 -15.67 -8.03 -3.66
CA PHE A 68 -15.75 -8.02 -2.20
C PHE A 68 -17.11 -7.46 -1.76
N PRO A 69 -18.21 -8.16 -2.07
CA PRO A 69 -19.54 -7.71 -1.70
C PRO A 69 -19.62 -7.51 -0.18
N SER A 70 -19.77 -6.26 0.23
CA SER A 70 -19.83 -5.89 1.64
C SER A 70 -21.24 -6.15 2.17
N THR A 71 -21.38 -6.91 3.25
CA THR A 71 -22.65 -6.99 4.01
C THR A 71 -22.92 -5.72 4.84
N VAL A 72 -21.95 -4.80 4.90
CA VAL A 72 -22.03 -3.54 5.64
C VAL A 72 -21.95 -2.38 4.64
N LYS A 73 -22.91 -1.46 4.67
CA LYS A 73 -22.86 -0.23 3.87
C LYS A 73 -21.65 0.59 4.32
N PRO A 74 -20.68 0.90 3.44
CA PRO A 74 -19.55 1.73 3.82
C PRO A 74 -20.04 3.17 4.00
N VAL A 75 -20.00 3.65 5.24
CA VAL A 75 -20.07 5.09 5.53
C VAL A 75 -18.69 5.64 5.19
N VAL A 76 -18.47 5.97 3.93
CA VAL A 76 -17.26 6.70 3.53
C VAL A 76 -17.55 8.17 3.76
N ASP A 77 -17.24 8.66 4.96
CA ASP A 77 -17.18 10.09 5.20
C ASP A 77 -15.94 10.64 4.47
N MET A 78 -16.18 11.29 3.32
CA MET A 78 -15.13 11.90 2.50
C MET A 78 -14.61 13.21 3.14
N THR A 79 -15.07 13.56 4.33
CA THR A 79 -14.53 14.64 5.16
C THR A 79 -13.37 14.11 5.99
N ILE A 80 -12.22 13.85 5.37
CA ILE A 80 -10.98 13.81 6.15
C ILE A 80 -10.75 15.26 6.58
N PRO A 81 -10.85 15.62 7.87
CA PRO A 81 -10.43 16.95 8.28
C PRO A 81 -8.96 17.07 7.90
N LEU A 82 -8.61 18.16 7.21
CA LEU A 82 -7.21 18.59 7.07
C LEU A 82 -6.60 18.60 8.47
N ARG A 83 -5.94 17.51 8.87
CA ARG A 83 -5.05 17.53 10.02
C ARG A 83 -3.93 18.46 9.60
N ASN A 84 -3.87 19.64 10.24
CA ASN A 84 -2.71 20.51 10.18
C ASN A 84 -1.47 19.65 10.44
N PHE A 85 -0.68 19.44 9.40
CA PHE A 85 0.69 19.00 9.58
C PHE A 85 1.40 20.16 10.29
N PRO A 86 2.01 19.96 11.47
CA PRO A 86 2.86 20.99 12.04
C PRO A 86 3.95 21.29 11.01
N ALA A 87 4.11 22.57 10.68
CA ALA A 87 5.18 23.03 9.81
C ALA A 87 6.49 22.50 10.39
N LEU A 88 7.28 21.82 9.55
CA LEU A 88 8.66 21.53 9.84
C LEU A 88 9.34 22.90 10.03
N HIS A 89 9.60 23.27 11.27
CA HIS A 89 10.61 24.26 11.59
C HIS A 89 11.95 23.58 11.31
N ASP A 90 12.50 23.87 10.13
CA ASP A 90 13.94 23.80 9.92
C ASP A 90 14.58 25.00 10.64
N GLU A 91 15.81 24.77 11.10
CA GLU A 91 16.69 25.61 11.92
C GLU A 91 16.71 27.12 11.59
#